data_AF-A0A9P6YZJ3-F1
#
_entry.id   AF-A0A9P6YZJ3-F1
#
_cell.length_a   1.000
_cell.length_b   1.000
_cell.length_c   1.000
_cell.angle_alpha   90.00
_cell.angle_beta   90.00
_cell.angle_gamma   90.00
#
_symmetry.space_group_name_H-M   'P 1'
#
loop_
_entity.id
_entity.type
_entity.pdbx_description
1 polymer ?
#
loop_
_entity_poly.entity_id
_entity_poly.type
_entity_poly.pdbx_seq_one_letter_code
_entity_poly.pdbx_strand_id
1 'polypeptide(L)'
;MNANDRINQILNHLSKTSPSLQDKVCIVTGAGSIHGIGRATALSLAKRGPRAIYVTDLGLDHLSELASEIEKTGVRCLPRAVDAASPDDVKAVIEEALRDFGRLDVFVANAGIATGTRLLEEDEKTFMHMMRINALSAFLAVKHAGLAMQQVGKGGKEVSGGSIVCTASVAGIRSGAGSPEYSASKAAVINLCQTGAYQYAGTNIRINAICPGMIETNMTKAVFDYAKQRGTQHKIGQLNPAQRYGIPSEIANVIAFLASDEASYLNGQAIAVDGGLSASHPIVPGKFH
;
A
#
# COMPACT_ATOMS: atom_id res chain seq x y z
N MET A 1 -19.51 1.77 22.29
CA MET A 1 -20.22 2.69 21.38
C MET A 1 -21.12 1.90 20.45
N ASN A 2 -22.30 2.43 20.12
CA ASN A 2 -23.16 1.88 19.08
C ASN A 2 -22.78 2.47 17.71
N ALA A 3 -23.34 1.96 16.60
CA ALA A 3 -22.99 2.39 15.24
C ALA A 3 -23.16 3.91 15.01
N ASN A 4 -24.09 4.56 15.71
CA ASN A 4 -24.38 5.99 15.53
C ASN A 4 -23.23 6.87 16.03
N ASP A 5 -22.52 6.44 17.09
CA ASP A 5 -21.39 7.20 17.64
C ASP A 5 -20.23 7.26 16.62
N ARG A 6 -19.95 6.15 15.92
CA ARG A 6 -18.92 6.10 14.87
C ARG A 6 -19.32 6.94 13.65
N ILE A 7 -20.59 6.90 13.24
CA ILE A 7 -21.10 7.72 12.15
C ILE A 7 -20.91 9.21 12.46
N ASN A 8 -21.28 9.65 13.66
CA ASN A 8 -21.09 11.03 14.10
C ASN A 8 -19.61 11.44 14.09
N GLN A 9 -18.71 10.54 14.51
CA GLN A 9 -17.27 10.79 14.44
C GLN A 9 -16.79 10.98 12.98
N ILE A 10 -17.25 10.13 12.06
CA ILE A 10 -16.92 10.24 10.62
C ILE A 10 -17.44 11.57 10.06
N LEU A 11 -18.70 11.92 10.31
CA LEU A 11 -19.28 13.19 9.86
C LEU A 11 -18.53 14.40 10.41
N ASN A 12 -18.12 14.35 11.68
CA ASN A 12 -17.30 15.39 12.29
C ASN A 12 -15.89 15.49 11.71
N HIS A 13 -15.30 14.39 11.24
CA HIS A 13 -14.01 14.41 10.55
C HIS A 13 -14.15 14.99 9.13
N LEU A 14 -15.19 14.58 8.39
CA LEU A 14 -15.42 15.03 7.02
C LEU A 14 -15.84 16.50 6.92
N SER A 15 -16.44 17.06 7.97
CA SER A 15 -16.85 18.47 8.01
C SER A 15 -15.70 19.44 8.35
N LYS A 16 -14.58 18.95 8.88
CA LYS A 16 -13.41 19.77 9.20
C LYS A 16 -12.55 19.99 7.94
N THR A 17 -12.14 21.23 7.71
CA THR A 17 -11.17 21.62 6.67
C THR A 17 -9.71 21.26 7.04
N SER A 18 -9.52 20.34 8.00
CA SER A 18 -8.27 20.05 8.72
C SER A 18 -7.70 18.66 8.34
N PRO A 19 -6.46 18.29 8.76
CA PRO A 19 -5.78 17.14 8.19
C PRO A 19 -6.56 15.82 8.39
N SER A 20 -6.82 15.08 7.31
CA SER A 20 -7.70 13.89 7.34
C SER A 20 -7.12 12.65 8.05
N LEU A 21 -5.88 12.76 8.56
CA LEU A 21 -5.24 11.75 9.40
C LEU A 21 -4.84 12.27 10.79
N GLN A 22 -5.38 13.41 11.24
CA GLN A 22 -5.08 13.96 12.57
C GLN A 22 -5.15 12.88 13.67
N ASP A 23 -4.17 12.89 14.57
CA ASP A 23 -3.98 11.95 15.69
C ASP A 23 -3.70 10.48 15.33
N LYS A 24 -3.74 10.11 14.04
CA LYS A 24 -3.50 8.74 13.59
C LYS A 24 -2.02 8.39 13.61
N VAL A 25 -1.73 7.12 13.91
CA VAL A 25 -0.40 6.53 13.80
C VAL A 25 -0.34 5.61 12.58
N CYS A 26 0.63 5.85 11.71
CA CYS A 26 0.80 5.15 10.44
C CYS A 26 2.08 4.30 10.44
N ILE A 27 2.04 3.14 9.78
CA ILE A 27 3.21 2.34 9.43
C ILE A 27 3.23 2.14 7.91
N VAL A 28 4.38 2.36 7.27
CA VAL A 28 4.59 2.13 5.83
C VAL A 28 5.79 1.22 5.62
N THR A 29 5.59 0.12 4.89
CA THR A 29 6.65 -0.83 4.53
C THR A 29 7.17 -0.59 3.10
N GLY A 30 8.46 -0.88 2.87
CA GLY A 30 9.11 -0.65 1.57
C GLY A 30 9.26 0.83 1.22
N ALA A 31 9.63 1.65 2.21
CA ALA A 31 9.74 3.10 2.07
C ALA A 31 11.14 3.62 1.69
N GLY A 32 12.16 2.75 1.63
CA GLY A 32 13.56 3.12 1.39
C GLY A 32 13.89 3.40 -0.08
N SER A 33 13.09 2.90 -1.03
CA SER A 33 13.28 3.18 -2.45
C SER A 33 12.99 4.65 -2.78
N ILE A 34 14.01 5.41 -3.23
CA ILE A 34 13.90 6.85 -3.59
C ILE A 34 12.76 7.12 -4.58
N HIS A 35 12.62 6.29 -5.62
CA HIS A 35 11.53 6.41 -6.60
C HIS A 35 10.43 5.37 -6.36
N GLY A 36 10.22 4.97 -5.11
CA GLY A 36 9.26 3.93 -4.72
C GLY A 36 7.87 4.46 -4.32
N ILE A 37 6.86 3.62 -4.47
CA ILE A 37 5.48 3.90 -4.00
C ILE A 37 5.44 4.10 -2.49
N GLY A 38 6.21 3.34 -1.71
CA GLY A 38 6.26 3.46 -0.24
C GLY A 38 6.76 4.83 0.22
N ARG A 39 7.86 5.34 -0.37
CA ARG A 39 8.37 6.69 -0.09
C ARG A 39 7.33 7.76 -0.43
N ALA A 40 6.77 7.70 -1.64
CA ALA A 40 5.75 8.64 -2.08
C ALA A 40 4.50 8.59 -1.17
N THR A 41 4.14 7.41 -0.69
CA THR A 41 3.03 7.20 0.25
C THR A 41 3.32 7.85 1.59
N ALA A 42 4.49 7.65 2.18
CA ALA A 42 4.86 8.27 3.44
C ALA A 42 4.78 9.81 3.36
N LEU A 43 5.28 10.40 2.26
CA LEU A 43 5.17 11.84 1.99
C LEU A 43 3.72 12.30 1.79
N SER A 44 2.87 11.53 1.10
CA SER A 44 1.46 11.86 0.92
C SER A 44 0.66 11.75 2.22
N LEU A 45 0.98 10.78 3.08
CA LEU A 45 0.39 10.66 4.42
C LEU A 45 0.83 11.83 5.31
N ALA A 46 2.10 12.24 5.29
CA ALA A 46 2.61 13.35 6.08
C ALA A 46 1.85 14.67 5.82
N LYS A 47 1.47 14.93 4.57
CA LYS A 47 0.64 16.09 4.18
C LYS A 47 -0.76 16.09 4.82
N ARG A 48 -1.23 14.94 5.30
CA ARG A 48 -2.51 14.77 6.00
C ARG A 48 -2.37 14.78 7.53
N GLY A 49 -1.21 15.18 8.05
CA GLY A 49 -0.99 15.49 9.46
C GLY A 49 -1.21 14.35 10.46
N PRO A 50 -0.79 13.10 10.19
CA PRO A 50 -0.80 12.07 11.22
C PRO A 50 0.08 12.46 12.41
N ARG A 51 -0.23 11.89 13.58
CA ARG A 51 0.58 12.08 14.79
C ARG A 51 2.00 11.55 14.59
N ALA A 52 2.13 10.39 13.95
CA ALA A 52 3.40 9.77 13.67
C ALA A 52 3.33 8.84 12.46
N ILE A 53 4.46 8.70 11.77
CA ILE A 53 4.65 7.73 10.68
C ILE A 53 5.90 6.92 10.97
N TYR A 54 5.76 5.60 11.05
CA TYR A 54 6.89 4.67 10.95
C TYR A 54 7.15 4.40 9.47
N VAL A 55 8.35 4.70 9.01
CA VAL A 55 8.81 4.35 7.66
C VAL A 55 9.80 3.21 7.77
N THR A 56 9.55 2.14 7.02
CA THR A 56 10.27 0.88 7.21
C THR A 56 10.72 0.27 5.89
N ASP A 57 11.88 -0.38 5.92
CA ASP A 57 12.47 -1.15 4.82
C ASP A 57 13.50 -2.14 5.42
N LEU A 58 14.10 -3.02 4.61
CA LEU A 58 15.10 -3.99 5.09
C LEU A 58 16.33 -3.32 5.73
N GLY A 59 16.68 -2.13 5.27
CA GLY A 59 17.78 -1.31 5.79
C GLY A 59 17.31 0.10 6.12
N LEU A 60 18.19 0.87 6.75
CA LEU A 60 17.95 2.29 7.07
C LEU A 60 18.31 3.25 5.93
N ASP A 61 18.85 2.73 4.83
CA ASP A 61 19.27 3.52 3.69
C ASP A 61 18.10 4.37 3.16
N HIS A 62 18.36 5.66 2.95
CA HIS A 62 17.38 6.69 2.54
C HIS A 62 16.19 6.93 3.48
N LEU A 63 15.97 6.09 4.51
CA LEU A 63 14.90 6.28 5.49
C LEU A 63 15.19 7.47 6.41
N SER A 64 16.45 7.71 6.79
CA SER A 64 16.83 8.89 7.58
C SER A 64 16.57 10.20 6.81
N GLU A 65 16.88 10.23 5.51
CA GLU A 65 16.58 11.37 4.64
C GLU A 65 15.07 11.57 4.49
N LEU A 66 14.31 10.49 4.27
CA LEU A 66 12.85 10.53 4.22
C LEU A 66 12.25 11.06 5.53
N ALA A 67 12.78 10.62 6.67
CA ALA A 67 12.34 11.08 7.97
C ALA A 67 12.55 12.58 8.14
N SER A 68 13.73 13.09 7.78
CA SER A 68 14.01 14.53 7.80
C SER A 68 13.07 15.32 6.87
N GLU A 69 12.72 14.77 5.70
CA GLU A 69 11.77 15.38 4.78
C GLU A 69 10.34 15.45 5.37
N ILE A 70 9.89 14.37 6.02
CA ILE A 70 8.58 14.29 6.69
C ILE A 70 8.52 15.20 7.91
N GLU A 71 9.58 15.28 8.72
CA GLU A 71 9.61 16.11 9.92
C GLU A 71 9.46 17.61 9.61
N LYS A 72 9.84 18.06 8.41
CA LYS A 72 9.59 19.43 7.94
C LYS A 72 8.09 19.76 7.82
N THR A 73 7.22 18.76 7.75
CA THR A 73 5.76 18.96 7.76
C THR A 73 5.17 19.00 9.18
N GLY A 74 6.01 18.93 10.23
CA GLY A 74 5.59 18.86 11.63
C GLY A 74 5.12 17.47 12.07
N VAL A 75 5.24 16.46 11.21
CA VAL A 75 4.86 15.07 11.52
C VAL A 75 6.06 14.32 12.06
N ARG A 76 5.89 13.62 13.18
CA ARG A 76 6.95 12.77 13.75
C ARG A 76 7.20 11.57 12.84
N CYS A 77 8.43 11.38 12.36
CA CYS A 77 8.80 10.23 11.54
C CYS A 77 9.75 9.29 12.30
N LEU A 78 9.50 7.98 12.25
CA LEU A 78 10.32 6.97 12.92
C LEU A 78 10.84 5.95 11.90
N PRO A 79 12.10 6.08 11.44
CA PRO A 79 12.69 5.10 10.53
C PRO A 79 13.04 3.80 11.27
N ARG A 80 12.68 2.64 10.73
CA ARG A 80 13.04 1.33 11.30
C ARG A 80 13.47 0.35 10.21
N ALA A 81 14.52 -0.42 10.49
CA ALA A 81 14.86 -1.59 9.69
C ALA A 81 13.88 -2.73 10.07
N VAL A 82 13.11 -3.20 9.11
CA VAL A 82 12.06 -4.21 9.27
C VAL A 82 12.02 -5.06 7.99
N ASP A 83 12.26 -6.36 8.12
CA ASP A 83 11.81 -7.30 7.09
C ASP A 83 10.29 -7.45 7.20
N ALA A 84 9.55 -6.93 6.23
CA ALA A 84 8.09 -7.01 6.22
C ALA A 84 7.56 -8.45 6.16
N ALA A 85 8.40 -9.43 5.80
CA ALA A 85 8.09 -10.85 5.82
C ALA A 85 8.65 -11.59 7.07
N SER A 86 9.21 -10.86 8.04
CA SER A 86 9.58 -11.37 9.37
C SER A 86 8.42 -11.15 10.35
N PRO A 87 7.82 -12.23 10.92
CA PRO A 87 6.78 -12.09 11.93
C PRO A 87 7.24 -11.31 13.17
N ASP A 88 8.51 -11.43 13.54
CA ASP A 88 9.04 -10.79 14.75
C ASP A 88 9.29 -9.29 14.51
N ASP A 89 9.85 -8.91 13.36
CA ASP A 89 10.07 -7.50 13.02
C ASP A 89 8.73 -6.75 12.89
N VAL A 90 7.75 -7.35 12.22
CA VAL A 90 6.42 -6.76 12.05
C VAL A 90 5.73 -6.57 13.39
N LYS A 91 5.80 -7.56 14.30
CA LYS A 91 5.27 -7.40 15.67
C LYS A 91 6.01 -6.30 16.42
N ALA A 92 7.34 -6.27 16.36
CA ALA A 92 8.15 -5.32 17.11
C ALA A 92 7.81 -3.86 16.74
N VAL A 93 7.68 -3.53 15.45
CA VAL A 93 7.31 -2.16 15.04
C VAL A 93 5.86 -1.80 15.42
N ILE A 94 4.95 -2.77 15.42
CA ILE A 94 3.57 -2.58 15.86
C ILE A 94 3.50 -2.36 17.38
N GLU A 95 4.23 -3.17 18.15
CA GLU A 95 4.32 -3.06 19.61
C GLU A 95 4.96 -1.74 20.02
N GLU A 96 5.96 -1.28 19.27
CA GLU A 96 6.54 0.05 19.42
C GLU A 96 5.49 1.15 19.19
N ALA A 97 4.68 1.09 18.13
CA ALA A 97 3.61 2.06 17.91
C ALA A 97 2.58 2.07 19.06
N LEU A 98 2.20 0.89 19.56
CA LEU A 98 1.29 0.76 20.70
C LEU A 98 1.90 1.28 21.99
N ARG A 99 3.19 1.07 22.24
CA ARG A 99 3.89 1.57 23.42
C ARG A 99 4.04 3.09 23.38
N ASP A 100 4.48 3.63 22.25
CA ASP A 100 4.84 5.04 22.11
C ASP A 100 3.60 5.95 22.02
N PHE A 101 2.51 5.45 21.41
CA PHE A 101 1.33 6.26 21.12
C PHE A 101 0.01 5.68 21.63
N GLY A 102 0.02 4.45 22.17
CA GLY A 102 -1.18 3.78 22.65
C GLY A 102 -2.12 3.28 21.54
N ARG A 103 -1.73 3.40 20.26
CA ARG A 103 -2.61 3.11 19.11
C ARG A 103 -1.84 2.81 17.82
N LEU A 104 -2.52 2.11 16.91
CA LEU A 104 -2.19 2.01 15.50
C LEU A 104 -3.47 2.25 14.69
N ASP A 105 -3.38 3.00 13.59
CA ASP A 105 -4.55 3.41 12.81
C ASP A 105 -4.42 3.12 11.32
N VAL A 106 -3.20 3.19 10.76
CA VAL A 106 -2.94 2.93 9.34
C VAL A 106 -1.76 1.98 9.20
N PHE A 107 -1.91 0.94 8.38
CA PHE A 107 -0.80 0.09 7.96
C PHE A 107 -0.78 -0.03 6.44
N VAL A 108 0.26 0.49 5.80
CA VAL A 108 0.49 0.34 4.36
C VAL A 108 1.49 -0.80 4.13
N ALA A 109 0.94 -1.96 3.74
CA ALA A 109 1.72 -3.14 3.37
C ALA A 109 2.16 -3.02 1.90
N ASN A 110 3.22 -2.24 1.68
CA ASN A 110 3.73 -1.90 0.35
C ASN A 110 5.02 -2.64 -0.04
N ALA A 111 5.80 -3.14 0.93
CA ALA A 111 7.00 -3.91 0.64
C ALA A 111 6.72 -5.05 -0.36
N GLY A 112 7.57 -5.19 -1.37
CA GLY A 112 7.40 -6.17 -2.43
C GLY A 112 8.54 -6.15 -3.42
N ILE A 113 8.70 -7.26 -4.13
CA ILE A 113 9.66 -7.44 -5.22
C ILE A 113 8.94 -7.90 -6.49
N ALA A 114 9.61 -7.76 -7.62
CA ALA A 114 9.20 -8.36 -8.89
C ALA A 114 10.44 -8.88 -9.63
N THR A 115 10.21 -9.86 -10.49
CA THR A 115 11.19 -10.52 -11.35
C THR A 115 10.66 -10.52 -12.78
N GLY A 116 11.50 -10.92 -13.74
CA GLY A 116 11.13 -11.10 -15.14
C GLY A 116 11.13 -12.56 -15.58
N THR A 117 11.07 -13.50 -14.63
CA THR A 117 11.25 -14.93 -14.88
C THR A 117 10.14 -15.48 -15.77
N ARG A 118 10.50 -16.31 -16.75
CA ARG A 118 9.54 -17.02 -17.60
C ARG A 118 9.14 -18.33 -16.94
N LEU A 119 7.91 -18.78 -17.18
CA LEU A 119 7.33 -19.97 -16.53
C LEU A 119 8.23 -21.23 -16.61
N LEU A 120 8.84 -21.51 -17.75
CA LEU A 120 9.69 -22.71 -17.92
C LEU A 120 11.09 -22.58 -17.30
N GLU A 121 11.47 -21.36 -16.90
CA GLU A 121 12.76 -21.05 -16.28
C GLU A 121 12.62 -20.82 -14.77
N GLU A 122 11.40 -20.89 -14.26
CA GLU A 122 11.09 -20.64 -12.88
C GLU A 122 11.30 -21.90 -12.04
N ASP A 123 12.10 -21.77 -10.99
CA ASP A 123 12.28 -22.80 -9.98
C ASP A 123 11.38 -22.54 -8.75
N GLU A 124 11.13 -23.60 -7.98
CA GLU A 124 10.24 -23.55 -6.82
C GLU A 124 10.77 -22.60 -5.74
N LYS A 125 12.10 -22.44 -5.64
CA LYS A 125 12.72 -21.58 -4.64
C LYS A 125 12.45 -20.11 -4.94
N THR A 126 12.55 -19.70 -6.19
CA THR A 126 12.27 -18.34 -6.67
C THR A 126 10.79 -18.03 -6.50
N PHE A 127 9.92 -18.97 -6.88
CA PHE A 127 8.48 -18.84 -6.67
C PHE A 127 8.15 -18.62 -5.19
N MET A 128 8.69 -19.46 -4.30
CA MET A 128 8.44 -19.35 -2.86
C MET A 128 9.08 -18.11 -2.24
N HIS A 129 10.21 -17.64 -2.76
CA HIS A 129 10.82 -16.38 -2.34
C HIS A 129 9.93 -15.18 -2.67
N MET A 130 9.33 -15.15 -3.86
CA MET A 130 8.34 -14.13 -4.24
C MET A 130 7.12 -14.17 -3.31
N MET A 131 6.57 -15.36 -3.06
CA MET A 131 5.43 -15.54 -2.16
C MET A 131 5.74 -15.06 -0.73
N ARG A 132 6.94 -15.37 -0.21
CA ARG A 132 7.39 -14.89 1.10
C ARG A 132 7.39 -13.36 1.15
N ILE A 133 7.95 -12.69 0.17
CA ILE A 133 8.09 -11.23 0.25
C ILE A 133 6.76 -10.52 -0.06
N ASN A 134 6.01 -10.96 -1.07
CA ASN A 134 4.83 -10.23 -1.52
C ASN A 134 3.54 -10.62 -0.80
N ALA A 135 3.33 -11.91 -0.55
CA ALA A 135 2.06 -12.40 0.01
C ALA A 135 2.13 -12.56 1.53
N LEU A 136 3.19 -13.19 2.06
CA LEU A 136 3.34 -13.36 3.50
C LEU A 136 3.49 -12.02 4.23
N SER A 137 4.18 -11.04 3.66
CA SER A 137 4.29 -9.71 4.28
C SER A 137 2.93 -9.01 4.45
N ALA A 138 2.08 -9.06 3.42
CA ALA A 138 0.72 -8.54 3.47
C ALA A 138 -0.13 -9.31 4.50
N PHE A 139 0.02 -10.63 4.58
CA PHE A 139 -0.63 -11.46 5.60
C PHE A 139 -0.24 -11.03 7.02
N LEU A 140 1.06 -10.85 7.28
CA LEU A 140 1.55 -10.43 8.59
C LEU A 140 1.02 -9.04 8.97
N ALA A 141 0.98 -8.11 8.01
CA ALA A 141 0.35 -6.81 8.20
C ALA A 141 -1.14 -6.94 8.56
N VAL A 142 -1.94 -7.65 7.77
CA VAL A 142 -3.38 -7.85 8.00
C VAL A 142 -3.64 -8.49 9.37
N LYS A 143 -2.88 -9.51 9.74
CA LYS A 143 -3.02 -10.21 11.02
C LYS A 143 -2.63 -9.32 12.21
N HIS A 144 -1.41 -8.81 12.22
CA HIS A 144 -0.87 -8.16 13.42
C HIS A 144 -1.37 -6.72 13.56
N ALA A 145 -1.47 -5.98 12.45
CA ALA A 145 -2.01 -4.62 12.50
C ALA A 145 -3.50 -4.63 12.84
N GLY A 146 -4.27 -5.58 12.32
CA GLY A 146 -5.70 -5.70 12.64
C GLY A 146 -5.94 -6.04 14.11
N LEU A 147 -5.10 -6.86 14.75
CA LEU A 147 -5.14 -7.07 16.21
C LEU A 147 -4.81 -5.79 16.99
N ALA A 148 -3.76 -5.07 16.61
CA ALA A 148 -3.39 -3.82 17.26
C ALA A 148 -4.46 -2.72 17.08
N MET A 149 -5.09 -2.65 15.91
CA MET A 149 -6.15 -1.68 15.60
C MET A 149 -7.44 -1.89 16.41
N GLN A 150 -7.63 -3.06 17.02
CA GLN A 150 -8.76 -3.33 17.93
C GLN A 150 -8.55 -2.78 19.34
N GLN A 151 -7.32 -2.44 19.73
CA GLN A 151 -7.04 -1.90 21.06
C GLN A 151 -7.65 -0.50 21.19
N VAL A 152 -8.40 -0.29 22.28
CA VAL A 152 -9.10 0.96 22.62
C VAL A 152 -8.75 1.44 24.03
N GLY A 153 -9.11 2.67 24.36
CA GLY A 153 -8.92 3.27 25.69
C GLY A 153 -7.51 3.80 25.95
N LYS A 154 -6.55 3.53 25.06
CA LYS A 154 -5.20 4.11 25.06
C LYS A 154 -5.01 5.01 23.84
N GLY A 155 -4.13 6.01 23.94
CA GLY A 155 -3.78 6.89 22.81
C GLY A 155 -4.91 7.79 22.28
N GLY A 156 -6.03 7.91 22.99
CA GLY A 156 -7.23 8.64 22.55
C GLY A 156 -8.04 7.89 21.50
N LYS A 157 -8.00 6.55 21.51
CA LYS A 157 -8.75 5.70 20.59
C LYS A 157 -9.95 5.07 21.29
N GLU A 158 -11.13 5.64 21.05
CA GLU A 158 -12.38 5.24 21.73
C GLU A 158 -13.07 4.01 21.12
N VAL A 159 -12.79 3.72 19.85
CA VAL A 159 -13.40 2.62 19.10
C VAL A 159 -12.34 1.84 18.34
N SER A 160 -12.57 0.53 18.20
CA SER A 160 -11.75 -0.32 17.34
C SER A 160 -11.85 0.20 15.91
N GLY A 161 -10.75 0.19 15.17
CA GLY A 161 -10.78 0.63 13.79
C GLY A 161 -9.43 0.99 13.21
N GLY A 162 -9.37 1.12 11.89
CA GLY A 162 -8.16 1.48 11.18
C GLY A 162 -8.27 1.16 9.70
N SER A 163 -7.20 1.42 8.96
CA SER A 163 -7.10 1.13 7.54
C SER A 163 -5.81 0.38 7.22
N ILE A 164 -5.96 -0.80 6.64
CA ILE A 164 -4.87 -1.59 6.11
C ILE A 164 -4.96 -1.51 4.58
N VAL A 165 -3.91 -0.97 3.96
CA VAL A 165 -3.82 -0.85 2.50
C VAL A 165 -2.67 -1.72 2.02
N CYS A 166 -2.98 -2.75 1.23
CA CYS A 166 -1.98 -3.65 0.68
C CYS A 166 -1.68 -3.30 -0.78
N THR A 167 -0.40 -3.17 -1.13
CA THR A 167 0.01 -2.95 -2.52
C THR A 167 0.01 -4.27 -3.28
N ALA A 168 -1.07 -4.52 -4.01
CA ALA A 168 -1.21 -5.61 -4.96
C ALA A 168 -0.62 -5.18 -6.34
N SER A 169 -1.29 -5.56 -7.44
CA SER A 169 -0.96 -5.14 -8.81
C SER A 169 -2.11 -5.52 -9.73
N VAL A 170 -2.23 -4.86 -10.89
CA VAL A 170 -3.09 -5.38 -11.98
C VAL A 170 -2.71 -6.79 -12.42
N ALA A 171 -1.46 -7.22 -12.21
CA ALA A 171 -1.01 -8.60 -12.42
C ALA A 171 -1.74 -9.63 -11.53
N GLY A 172 -2.26 -9.18 -10.38
CA GLY A 172 -3.12 -10.00 -9.51
C GLY A 172 -4.58 -10.05 -9.96
N ILE A 173 -5.02 -9.11 -10.80
CA ILE A 173 -6.39 -9.08 -11.35
C ILE A 173 -6.45 -9.89 -12.65
N ARG A 174 -5.46 -9.72 -13.53
CA ARG A 174 -5.35 -10.41 -14.82
C ARG A 174 -3.90 -10.79 -15.11
N SER A 175 -3.71 -11.94 -15.74
CA SER A 175 -2.40 -12.39 -16.22
C SER A 175 -1.82 -11.45 -17.30
N GLY A 176 -0.49 -11.43 -17.43
CA GLY A 176 0.22 -10.70 -18.50
C GLY A 176 0.84 -9.37 -18.08
N ALA A 177 0.67 -8.96 -16.82
CA ALA A 177 1.30 -7.76 -16.27
C ALA A 177 2.48 -8.06 -15.31
N GLY A 178 2.91 -9.32 -15.23
CA GLY A 178 4.07 -9.75 -14.43
C GLY A 178 4.42 -11.22 -14.68
N SER A 179 5.51 -11.67 -14.09
CA SER A 179 5.93 -13.08 -14.08
C SER A 179 4.93 -13.96 -13.29
N PRO A 180 4.95 -15.29 -13.44
CA PRO A 180 3.95 -16.18 -12.84
C PRO A 180 3.89 -16.07 -11.30
N GLU A 181 5.03 -16.11 -10.61
CA GLU A 181 5.13 -15.92 -9.17
C GLU A 181 4.69 -14.53 -8.71
N TYR A 182 5.04 -13.49 -9.47
CA TYR A 182 4.60 -12.13 -9.14
C TYR A 182 3.07 -12.04 -9.22
N SER A 183 2.50 -12.51 -10.33
CA SER A 183 1.04 -12.50 -10.55
C SER A 183 0.30 -13.32 -9.49
N ALA A 184 0.80 -14.53 -9.18
CA ALA A 184 0.24 -15.38 -8.13
C ALA A 184 0.30 -14.71 -6.74
N SER A 185 1.45 -14.13 -6.39
CA SER A 185 1.60 -13.44 -5.10
C SER A 185 0.68 -12.22 -4.97
N LYS A 186 0.50 -11.44 -6.04
CA LYS A 186 -0.38 -10.26 -6.04
C LYS A 186 -1.87 -10.65 -6.07
N ALA A 187 -2.23 -11.76 -6.68
CA ALA A 187 -3.59 -12.33 -6.58
C ALA A 187 -3.89 -12.81 -5.14
N ALA A 188 -2.92 -13.43 -4.47
CA ALA A 188 -3.06 -13.82 -3.07
C ALA A 188 -3.28 -12.60 -2.16
N VAL A 189 -2.59 -11.48 -2.39
CA VAL A 189 -2.82 -10.22 -1.65
C VAL A 189 -4.24 -9.69 -1.85
N ILE A 190 -4.77 -9.71 -3.08
CA ILE A 190 -6.14 -9.25 -3.37
C ILE A 190 -7.16 -10.08 -2.57
N ASN A 191 -7.06 -11.41 -2.65
CA ASN A 191 -7.99 -12.30 -1.96
C ASN A 191 -7.85 -12.20 -0.43
N LEU A 192 -6.63 -12.02 0.07
CA LEU A 192 -6.37 -11.77 1.49
C LEU A 192 -7.09 -10.50 1.97
N CYS A 193 -7.08 -9.41 1.21
CA CYS A 193 -7.79 -8.18 1.60
C CYS A 193 -9.31 -8.41 1.70
N GLN A 194 -9.90 -9.11 0.74
CA GLN A 194 -11.33 -9.46 0.74
C GLN A 194 -11.70 -10.34 1.94
N THR A 195 -10.90 -11.38 2.17
CA THR A 195 -11.09 -12.32 3.29
C THR A 195 -10.92 -11.60 4.63
N GLY A 196 -9.87 -10.79 4.77
CA GLY A 196 -9.60 -10.02 5.99
C GLY A 196 -10.73 -9.03 6.29
N ALA A 197 -11.22 -8.30 5.29
CA ALA A 197 -12.33 -7.36 5.46
C ALA A 197 -13.57 -8.04 6.08
N TYR A 198 -13.88 -9.27 5.67
CA TYR A 198 -14.98 -10.04 6.25
C TYR A 198 -14.65 -10.60 7.63
N GLN A 199 -13.43 -11.09 7.85
CA GLN A 199 -13.01 -11.64 9.15
C GLN A 199 -12.92 -10.60 10.27
N TYR A 200 -12.74 -9.31 9.93
CA TYR A 200 -12.80 -8.21 10.88
C TYR A 200 -14.20 -7.57 10.99
N ALA A 201 -15.25 -8.27 10.56
CA ALA A 201 -16.63 -7.81 10.73
C ALA A 201 -16.95 -7.47 12.20
N GLY A 202 -17.74 -6.41 12.41
CA GLY A 202 -18.04 -5.89 13.75
C GLY A 202 -16.96 -4.98 14.33
N THR A 203 -15.79 -4.87 13.67
CA THR A 203 -14.81 -3.80 13.93
C THR A 203 -14.96 -2.68 12.90
N ASN A 204 -14.32 -1.52 13.12
CA ASN A 204 -14.21 -0.48 12.09
C ASN A 204 -12.89 -0.58 11.30
N ILE A 205 -12.33 -1.78 11.16
CA ILE A 205 -11.09 -2.00 10.40
C ILE A 205 -11.44 -2.25 8.94
N ARG A 206 -10.82 -1.46 8.06
CA ARG A 206 -10.97 -1.58 6.61
C ARG A 206 -9.72 -2.14 6.01
N ILE A 207 -9.87 -3.06 5.06
CA ILE A 207 -8.75 -3.70 4.37
C ILE A 207 -9.00 -3.63 2.88
N ASN A 208 -8.12 -2.95 2.16
CA ASN A 208 -8.24 -2.78 0.71
C ASN A 208 -6.92 -3.06 0.02
N ALA A 209 -7.00 -3.57 -1.20
CA ALA A 209 -5.85 -3.72 -2.08
C ALA A 209 -5.82 -2.55 -3.07
N ILE A 210 -4.65 -1.94 -3.25
CA ILE A 210 -4.38 -1.05 -4.38
C ILE A 210 -3.69 -1.87 -5.48
N CYS A 211 -4.12 -1.74 -6.73
CA CYS A 211 -3.62 -2.52 -7.86
C CYS A 211 -2.99 -1.58 -8.90
N PRO A 212 -1.72 -1.17 -8.73
CA PRO A 212 -1.04 -0.32 -9.69
C PRO A 212 -0.84 -1.02 -11.04
N GLY A 213 -0.88 -0.21 -12.12
CA GLY A 213 -0.42 -0.57 -13.46
C GLY A 213 1.10 -0.44 -13.63
N MET A 214 1.55 -0.07 -14.83
CA MET A 214 2.96 0.25 -15.08
C MET A 214 3.29 1.62 -14.47
N ILE A 215 4.10 1.61 -13.41
CA ILE A 215 4.54 2.80 -12.67
C ILE A 215 6.06 2.92 -12.79
N GLU A 216 6.57 4.13 -13.04
CA GLU A 216 8.02 4.37 -13.04
C GLU A 216 8.57 4.30 -11.60
N THR A 217 9.28 3.22 -11.29
CA THR A 217 9.87 2.94 -9.97
C THR A 217 11.20 2.22 -10.14
N ASN A 218 11.93 2.03 -9.04
CA ASN A 218 13.10 1.14 -9.02
C ASN A 218 12.76 -0.28 -9.50
N MET A 219 11.57 -0.79 -9.21
CA MET A 219 11.13 -2.14 -9.61
C MET A 219 10.95 -2.29 -11.13
N THR A 220 10.52 -1.22 -11.82
CA THR A 220 10.26 -1.25 -13.26
C THR A 220 11.42 -0.65 -14.07
N LYS A 221 12.48 -0.18 -13.41
CA LYS A 221 13.61 0.53 -14.03
C LYS A 221 14.18 -0.18 -15.27
N ALA A 222 14.31 -1.51 -15.24
CA ALA A 222 14.81 -2.29 -16.37
C ALA A 222 13.95 -2.13 -17.65
N VAL A 223 12.62 -2.02 -17.51
CA VAL A 223 11.70 -1.76 -18.64
C VAL A 223 11.95 -0.38 -19.23
N PHE A 224 12.13 0.63 -18.38
CA PHE A 224 12.38 2.01 -18.80
C PHE A 224 13.76 2.17 -19.44
N ASP A 225 14.79 1.56 -18.85
CA ASP A 225 16.15 1.55 -19.41
C ASP A 225 16.17 0.87 -20.78
N TYR A 226 15.51 -0.28 -20.93
CA TYR A 226 15.41 -0.99 -22.21
C TYR A 226 14.70 -0.14 -23.28
N ALA A 227 13.58 0.50 -22.92
CA ALA A 227 12.86 1.39 -23.82
C ALA A 227 13.71 2.61 -24.22
N LYS A 228 14.52 3.15 -23.30
CA LYS A 228 15.47 4.24 -23.59
C LYS A 228 16.55 3.81 -24.58
N GLN A 229 17.15 2.64 -24.37
CA GLN A 229 18.15 2.08 -25.29
C GLN A 229 17.59 1.85 -26.70
N ARG A 230 16.31 1.47 -26.80
CA ARG A 230 15.61 1.23 -28.09
C ARG A 230 14.99 2.49 -28.71
N GLY A 231 14.99 3.63 -28.03
CA GLY A 231 14.29 4.84 -28.48
C GLY A 231 12.75 4.71 -28.44
N THR A 232 12.21 3.76 -27.70
CA THR A 232 10.77 3.45 -27.61
C THR A 232 10.11 3.91 -26.32
N GLN A 233 10.69 4.90 -25.62
CA GLN A 233 10.13 5.41 -24.35
C GLN A 233 8.70 5.92 -24.51
N HIS A 234 8.38 6.54 -25.65
CA HIS A 234 7.03 7.00 -26.00
C HIS A 234 5.99 5.87 -26.07
N LYS A 235 6.41 4.60 -26.13
CA LYS A 235 5.52 3.43 -26.17
C LYS A 235 5.14 2.90 -24.78
N ILE A 236 5.82 3.34 -23.71
CA ILE A 236 5.53 2.84 -22.36
C ILE A 236 4.15 3.36 -21.93
N GLY A 237 3.22 2.43 -21.67
CA GLY A 237 1.85 2.77 -21.30
C GLY A 237 0.95 3.16 -22.47
N GLN A 238 1.40 2.97 -23.73
CA GLN A 238 0.58 3.25 -24.93
C GLN A 238 -0.72 2.43 -25.00
N LEU A 239 -0.80 1.30 -24.28
CA LEU A 239 -2.01 0.48 -24.22
C LEU A 239 -3.01 1.01 -23.18
N ASN A 240 -2.56 1.83 -22.24
CA ASN A 240 -3.43 2.42 -21.23
C ASN A 240 -4.36 3.42 -21.93
N PRO A 241 -5.66 3.50 -21.60
CA PRO A 241 -6.51 4.60 -22.05
C PRO A 241 -5.92 5.99 -21.78
N ALA A 242 -5.16 6.16 -20.69
CA ALA A 242 -4.40 7.37 -20.39
C ALA A 242 -3.18 7.62 -21.31
N GLN A 243 -2.78 6.65 -22.14
CA GLN A 243 -1.67 6.69 -23.10
C GLN A 243 -0.30 7.03 -22.48
N ARG A 244 -0.12 6.71 -21.20
CA ARG A 244 1.13 6.92 -20.45
C ARG A 244 1.24 5.94 -19.29
N TYR A 245 2.45 5.78 -18.79
CA TYR A 245 2.68 5.17 -17.47
C TYR A 245 2.30 6.13 -16.33
N GLY A 246 2.13 5.57 -15.14
CA GLY A 246 1.87 6.35 -13.92
C GLY A 246 3.14 6.64 -13.13
N ILE A 247 3.05 7.56 -12.18
CA ILE A 247 4.14 7.87 -11.25
C ILE A 247 3.79 7.47 -9.80
N PRO A 248 4.79 7.25 -8.92
CA PRO A 248 4.54 6.79 -7.55
C PRO A 248 3.59 7.67 -6.74
N SER A 249 3.62 8.99 -6.97
CA SER A 249 2.75 9.94 -6.27
C SER A 249 1.27 9.80 -6.64
N GLU A 250 0.94 9.36 -7.86
CA GLU A 250 -0.44 9.07 -8.26
C GLU A 250 -1.01 7.88 -7.46
N ILE A 251 -0.20 6.84 -7.24
CA ILE A 251 -0.57 5.69 -6.41
C ILE A 251 -0.68 6.09 -4.93
N ALA A 252 0.31 6.83 -4.44
CA ALA A 252 0.36 7.31 -3.07
C ALA A 252 -0.87 8.14 -2.68
N ASN A 253 -1.40 8.95 -3.59
CA ASN A 253 -2.59 9.75 -3.34
C ASN A 253 -3.83 8.88 -3.12
N VAL A 254 -3.99 7.80 -3.88
CA VAL A 254 -5.10 6.85 -3.67
C VAL A 254 -4.91 6.06 -2.38
N ILE A 255 -3.68 5.60 -2.08
CA ILE A 255 -3.40 4.93 -0.80
C ILE A 255 -3.74 5.84 0.38
N ALA A 256 -3.37 7.11 0.32
CA ALA A 256 -3.61 8.04 1.41
C ALA A 256 -5.10 8.43 1.55
N PHE A 257 -5.87 8.45 0.45
CA PHE A 257 -7.34 8.49 0.51
C PHE A 257 -7.90 7.23 1.19
N LEU A 258 -7.45 6.03 0.80
CA LEU A 258 -7.88 4.77 1.41
C LEU A 258 -7.52 4.67 2.90
N ALA A 259 -6.42 5.30 3.32
CA ALA A 259 -6.00 5.40 4.71
C ALA A 259 -6.88 6.35 5.56
N SER A 260 -7.53 7.34 4.95
CA SER A 260 -8.29 8.39 5.64
C SER A 260 -9.73 7.97 5.95
N ASP A 261 -10.46 8.82 6.70
CA ASP A 261 -11.91 8.62 6.91
C ASP A 261 -12.76 9.00 5.69
N GLU A 262 -12.17 9.64 4.68
CA GLU A 262 -12.83 9.92 3.38
C GLU A 262 -13.21 8.61 2.67
N ALA A 263 -12.46 7.53 2.91
CA ALA A 263 -12.73 6.19 2.42
C ALA A 263 -13.42 5.29 3.46
N SER A 264 -14.11 5.87 4.45
CA SER A 264 -14.68 5.11 5.60
C SER A 264 -15.69 4.02 5.23
N TYR A 265 -16.24 4.03 4.02
CA TYR A 265 -17.14 2.99 3.52
C TYR A 265 -16.52 2.08 2.42
N LEU A 266 -15.24 2.28 2.08
CA LEU A 266 -14.51 1.41 1.16
C LEU A 266 -13.80 0.31 1.96
N ASN A 267 -14.27 -0.94 1.79
CA ASN A 267 -13.74 -2.11 2.47
C ASN A 267 -13.77 -3.36 1.57
N GLY A 268 -12.71 -4.17 1.61
CA GLY A 268 -12.58 -5.40 0.85
C GLY A 268 -12.37 -5.19 -0.66
N GLN A 269 -12.04 -3.98 -1.11
CA GLN A 269 -11.95 -3.67 -2.54
C GLN A 269 -10.53 -3.84 -3.07
N ALA A 270 -10.42 -4.26 -4.34
CA ALA A 270 -9.21 -4.23 -5.12
C ALA A 270 -9.31 -3.12 -6.16
N ILE A 271 -8.62 -2.01 -5.93
CA ILE A 271 -8.79 -0.77 -6.70
C ILE A 271 -7.66 -0.66 -7.72
N ALA A 272 -8.00 -0.80 -9.00
CA ALA A 272 -7.07 -0.60 -10.10
C ALA A 272 -6.69 0.88 -10.24
N VAL A 273 -5.38 1.15 -10.29
CA VAL A 273 -4.82 2.49 -10.57
C VAL A 273 -3.76 2.33 -11.65
N ASP A 274 -4.23 2.20 -12.89
CA ASP A 274 -3.45 1.72 -14.03
C ASP A 274 -3.68 2.52 -15.32
N GLY A 275 -4.27 3.72 -15.20
CA GLY A 275 -4.63 4.55 -16.35
C GLY A 275 -5.72 3.94 -17.24
N GLY A 276 -6.48 2.97 -16.72
CA GLY A 276 -7.60 2.30 -17.38
C GLY A 276 -7.25 1.00 -18.09
N LEU A 277 -6.00 0.50 -17.97
CA LEU A 277 -5.54 -0.67 -18.73
C LEU A 277 -6.39 -1.93 -18.47
N SER A 278 -6.78 -2.16 -17.22
CA SER A 278 -7.58 -3.33 -16.82
C SER A 278 -9.10 -3.13 -16.97
N ALA A 279 -9.55 -1.92 -17.33
CA ALA A 279 -10.96 -1.59 -17.47
C ALA A 279 -11.63 -2.21 -18.71
N SER A 280 -10.84 -2.66 -19.68
CA SER A 280 -11.36 -3.36 -20.87
C SER A 280 -10.43 -4.48 -21.30
N HIS A 281 -10.96 -5.40 -22.10
CA HIS A 281 -10.13 -6.26 -22.94
C HIS A 281 -9.41 -5.38 -23.99
N PRO A 282 -8.38 -5.88 -24.69
CA PRO A 282 -7.67 -5.11 -25.73
C PRO A 282 -8.51 -4.91 -27.01
N ILE A 283 -9.78 -4.56 -26.84
CA ILE A 283 -10.77 -4.36 -27.88
C ILE A 283 -11.50 -3.05 -27.56
N VAL A 284 -11.34 -2.06 -28.42
CA VAL A 284 -12.14 -0.84 -28.43
C VAL A 284 -12.92 -0.84 -29.75
N PRO A 285 -14.24 -1.06 -29.74
CA PRO A 285 -15.06 -0.95 -30.95
C PRO A 285 -14.81 0.39 -31.66
N GLY A 286 -14.58 0.36 -32.98
CA GLY A 286 -14.32 1.55 -33.78
C GLY A 286 -12.85 2.03 -33.84
N LYS A 287 -11.91 1.38 -33.13
CA LYS A 287 -10.46 1.59 -33.32
C LYS A 287 -9.79 0.54 -34.22
N PHE A 288 -10.58 -0.33 -34.85
CA PHE A 288 -10.12 -1.30 -35.85
C PHE A 288 -10.29 -0.76 -37.28
N HIS A 289 -9.83 0.46 -37.54
CA HIS A 289 -9.72 1.03 -38.88
C HIS A 289 -8.45 1.88 -38.93
#